data_AF-A0A524KB06-F1
#
_entry.id   AF-A0A524KB06-F1
#
_cell.length_a   1.000
_cell.length_b   1.000
_cell.length_c   1.000
_cell.angle_alpha   90.00
_cell.angle_beta   90.00
_cell.angle_gamma   90.00
#
_symmetry.space_group_name_H-M   'P 1'
#
loop_
_entity.id
_entity.type
_entity.pdbx_description
1 polymer ?
#
loop_
_entity_poly.entity_id
_entity_poly.type
_entity_poly.pdbx_seq_one_letter_code
_entity_poly.pdbx_strand_id
1 'polypeptide(L)' 'MVLVDMDLGGANLHTCLGVRNWYSGVGSIVWRKETNLEALVVPTDLNRLFLVPGDNRLHTRSAVKLALQDTRAEIPAY' A
#
# COMPACT_ATOMS: atom_id res chain seq x y z
N MET A 1 -13.45 -0.70 17.31
CA MET A 1 -12.37 0.30 17.35
C MET A 1 -11.68 0.30 16.00
N VAL A 2 -11.33 1.47 15.47
CA VAL A 2 -10.67 1.60 14.17
C VAL A 2 -9.31 2.24 14.38
N LEU A 3 -8.26 1.55 13.97
CA LEU A 3 -6.91 2.10 13.87
C LEU A 3 -6.72 2.68 12.48
N VAL A 4 -6.13 3.86 12.39
CA VAL A 4 -5.83 4.52 11.11
C VAL A 4 -4.32 4.68 11.02
N ASP A 5 -3.72 4.07 10.00
CA ASP A 5 -2.31 4.22 9.69
C ASP A 5 -2.14 5.44 8.77
N MET A 6 -1.58 6.52 9.31
CA MET A 6 -1.41 7.80 8.62
C MET A 6 -0.02 7.96 7.99
N ASP A 7 0.80 6.90 7.97
CA ASP A 7 2.06 6.90 7.23
C ASP A 7 1.80 6.54 5.75
N LEU A 8 2.16 7.44 4.84
CA LEU A 8 1.95 7.29 3.40
C LEU A 8 3.22 6.87 2.64
N GLY A 9 4.34 6.71 3.34
CA GLY A 9 5.62 6.31 2.73
C GLY A 9 6.10 4.94 3.20
N GLY A 10 5.80 4.59 4.45
CA GLY A 10 6.32 3.39 5.12
C GLY A 10 5.31 2.71 6.03
N ALA A 11 4.01 2.77 5.73
CA ALA A 11 2.97 2.14 6.54
C ALA A 11 3.32 0.68 6.86
N ASN A 12 3.43 0.38 8.15
CA ASN A 12 3.86 -0.91 8.69
C ASN A 12 2.85 -1.49 9.69
N LEU A 13 1.78 -0.76 10.03
CA LEU A 13 0.83 -1.21 11.06
C LEU A 13 0.09 -2.47 10.61
N HIS A 14 -0.11 -2.64 9.31
CA HIS A 14 -0.66 -3.87 8.72
C HIS A 14 0.20 -5.10 9.08
N THR A 15 1.53 -4.98 9.09
CA THR A 15 2.47 -6.06 9.45
C THR A 15 2.31 -6.46 10.92
N CYS A 16 2.22 -5.48 11.82
CA CYS A 16 2.03 -5.73 13.25
C CYS A 16 0.69 -6.41 13.55
N LEU A 17 -0.34 -6.15 12.73
CA LEU A 17 -1.69 -6.69 12.89
C LEU A 17 -1.94 -7.98 12.10
N GLY A 18 -0.93 -8.50 11.38
CA GLY A 18 -1.07 -9.70 10.53
C GLY A 18 -1.92 -9.48 9.28
N VAL A 19 -2.23 -8.24 8.93
CA VAL A 19 -3.04 -7.89 7.76
C VAL A 19 -2.16 -7.84 6.51
N ARG A 20 -2.55 -8.57 5.46
CA ARG A 20 -1.83 -8.57 4.18
C ARG A 20 -1.96 -7.21 3.49
N ASN A 21 -0.86 -6.69 2.94
CA ASN A 21 -0.81 -5.40 2.23
C ASN A 21 -1.41 -5.46 0.80
N TRP A 22 -2.68 -5.82 0.69
CA TRP A 22 -3.41 -5.85 -0.59
C TRP A 22 -4.51 -4.79 -0.68
N TYR A 23 -4.89 -4.25 0.46
CA TYR A 23 -5.98 -3.30 0.58
C TYR A 23 -5.56 -1.90 0.13
N SER A 24 -6.53 -1.14 -0.35
CA SER A 24 -6.32 0.28 -0.62
C SER A 24 -6.22 1.02 0.71
N GLY A 25 -5.24 1.90 0.86
CA GLY A 25 -5.07 2.72 2.05
C GLY A 25 -5.42 4.18 1.83
N VAL A 26 -5.23 5.02 2.85
CA VAL A 26 -5.63 6.44 2.83
C VAL A 26 -5.09 7.25 1.65
N GLY A 27 -3.97 6.85 1.03
CA GLY A 27 -3.48 7.47 -0.19
C GLY A 27 -4.46 7.41 -1.37
N SER A 28 -5.37 6.41 -1.42
CA SER A 28 -6.39 6.37 -2.48
C SER A 28 -7.42 7.47 -2.36
N ILE A 29 -7.69 8.01 -1.17
CA ILE A 29 -8.55 9.19 -1.00
C ILE A 29 -7.82 10.45 -1.46
N VAL A 30 -6.54 10.58 -1.09
CA VAL A 30 -5.70 11.72 -1.52
C VAL A 30 -5.61 11.79 -3.06
N TRP A 31 -5.44 10.64 -3.70
CA TRP A 31 -5.43 10.52 -5.16
C TRP A 31 -6.82 10.43 -5.82
N ARG A 32 -7.91 10.64 -5.06
CA ARG A 32 -9.31 10.58 -5.53
C ARG A 32 -9.69 9.28 -6.23
N LYS A 33 -8.99 8.17 -5.95
CA LYS A 33 -9.32 6.82 -6.41
C LYS A 33 -10.42 6.20 -5.57
N GLU A 34 -10.55 6.63 -4.33
CA GLU A 34 -11.65 6.28 -3.43
C GLU A 34 -12.26 7.58 -2.88
N THR A 35 -13.58 7.61 -2.71
CA THR A 35 -14.30 8.80 -2.22
C THR A 35 -14.87 8.62 -0.82
N ASN A 36 -14.87 7.38 -0.32
CA ASN A 36 -15.48 7.01 0.94
C ASN A 36 -14.43 6.36 1.87
N LEU A 37 -14.35 6.81 3.12
CA LEU A 37 -13.36 6.30 4.09
C LEU A 37 -13.74 4.91 4.62
N GLU A 38 -15.03 4.63 4.76
CA GLU A 38 -15.55 3.34 5.17
C GLU A 38 -15.16 2.22 4.19
N ALA A 39 -14.98 2.54 2.90
CA ALA A 39 -14.48 1.62 1.89
C ALA A 39 -13.03 1.16 2.12
N LEU A 40 -12.27 1.88 2.96
CA LEU A 40 -10.88 1.54 3.32
C LEU A 40 -10.78 0.74 4.62
N VAL A 41 -11.89 0.49 5.32
CA VAL A 41 -11.89 -0.21 6.60
C VAL A 41 -11.73 -1.71 6.35
N VAL A 42 -10.67 -2.29 6.87
CA VAL A 42 -10.34 -3.72 6.73
C VAL A 42 -10.44 -4.44 8.07
N PRO A 43 -11.00 -5.66 8.09
CA PRO A 43 -11.00 -6.47 9.30
C PRO A 43 -9.59 -6.91 9.67
N THR A 44 -9.35 -7.06 10.96
CA THR A 44 -8.16 -7.72 11.51
C THR A 44 -8.58 -9.02 12.19
N ASP A 45 -7.61 -9.90 12.49
CA ASP A 45 -7.88 -11.12 13.25
C ASP A 45 -8.19 -10.84 14.75
N LEU A 46 -8.01 -9.59 15.19
CA LEU A 46 -8.33 -9.16 16.54
C LEU A 46 -9.81 -8.76 16.63
N ASN A 47 -10.49 -9.30 17.65
CA ASN A 47 -11.92 -9.10 17.83
C ASN A 47 -12.27 -7.60 17.97
N ARG A 48 -13.23 -7.13 17.15
CA ARG A 48 -13.73 -5.73 17.11
C ARG A 48 -12.67 -4.68 16.79
N LEU A 49 -11.54 -5.08 16.20
CA LEU A 49 -10.50 -4.18 15.73
C LEU A 49 -10.45 -4.18 14.21
N PHE A 50 -10.49 -2.99 13.64
CA PHE A 50 -10.39 -2.75 12.21
C PHE A 50 -9.22 -1.83 11.94
N LEU A 51 -8.66 -1.93 10.74
CA LEU A 51 -7.57 -1.10 10.28
C LEU A 51 -8.04 -0.28 9.07
N VAL A 52 -7.63 0.98 9.00
CA VAL A 52 -7.55 1.74 7.76
C VAL A 52 -6.07 1.81 7.43
N PRO A 53 -5.60 1.13 6.35
CA PRO A 53 -4.19 1.09 6.03
C PRO A 53 -3.68 2.44 5.54
N GLY A 54 -2.39 2.69 5.73
CA GLY A 54 -1.65 3.77 5.07
C GLY A 54 -1.42 3.45 3.59
N ASP A 55 -0.73 4.34 2.87
CA ASP A 55 -0.39 4.06 1.47
C ASP A 55 0.96 3.37 1.40
N ASN A 56 0.98 2.14 0.89
CA ASN A 56 2.22 1.44 0.66
C ASN A 56 2.06 0.49 -0.53
N ARG A 57 1.84 1.06 -1.72
CA ARG A 57 1.84 0.31 -2.98
C ARG A 57 3.21 0.27 -3.64
N LEU A 58 4.22 -0.19 -2.89
CA LEU A 58 5.33 -0.90 -3.53
C LEU A 58 4.83 -2.27 -3.97
N HIS A 59 4.20 -2.30 -5.15
CA HIS A 59 4.08 -3.55 -5.89
C HIS A 59 5.51 -4.00 -6.14
N THR A 60 5.99 -5.02 -5.43
CA THR A 60 7.32 -5.62 -5.68
C THR A 60 7.49 -5.97 -7.16
N ARG A 61 6.39 -6.26 -7.88
CA ARG A 61 6.36 -6.43 -9.34
C ARG A 61 6.61 -5.14 -10.15
N SER A 62 6.15 -3.97 -9.70
CA SER A 62 6.39 -2.69 -10.38
C SER A 62 7.80 -2.17 -10.13
N ALA A 63 8.35 -2.34 -8.93
CA ALA A 63 9.74 -1.97 -8.64
C ALA A 63 10.74 -2.80 -9.45
N VAL A 64 10.52 -4.12 -9.57
CA VAL A 64 11.31 -4.98 -10.46
C VAL A 64 11.12 -4.58 -11.93
N LYS A 65 9.91 -4.26 -12.38
CA LYS A 65 9.67 -3.82 -13.76
C LYS A 65 10.33 -2.47 -14.08
N LEU A 66 10.33 -1.54 -13.14
CA LEU A 66 10.99 -0.23 -13.26
C LEU A 66 12.52 -0.41 -13.33
N ALA A 67 13.08 -1.21 -12.42
CA ALA A 67 14.51 -1.55 -12.43
C ALA A 67 14.96 -2.29 -13.71
N LEU A 68 14.09 -3.13 -14.29
CA LEU A 68 14.33 -3.81 -15.57
C LEU A 68 14.15 -2.90 -16.80
N GLN A 69 13.45 -1.77 -16.67
CA GLN A 69 13.30 -0.79 -17.75
C GLN A 69 14.52 0.15 -17.81
N ASP A 70 15.09 0.51 -16.66
CA ASP A 70 16.32 1.31 -16.59
C ASP A 70 17.55 0.57 -17.17
N THR A 71 17.60 -0.76 -17.05
CA THR A 71 18.71 -1.57 -17.60
C THR A 71 18.68 -1.74 -19.12
N ARG A 72 17.59 -1.37 -19.82
CA ARG A 72 17.51 -1.43 -21.29
C ARG A 72 18.03 -0.17 -21.99
N ALA A 73 18.36 0.88 -21.25
CA ALA A 73 18.89 2.13 -21.79
C ALA A 73 20.43 2.16 -21.92
N GLU A 74 21.14 1.15 -21.40
CA GLU A 74 22.62 1.14 -21.30
C GLU A 74 23.30 -0.01 -22.05
N ILE A 75 22.73 -0.52 -23.15
CA ILE A 75 23.47 -1.43 -24.04
C ILE A 75 24.11 -0.58 -25.14
N PRO A 76 25.39 -0.18 -25.05
CA PRO A 76 26.07 0.40 -26.19
C PRO A 76 26.18 -0.67 -27.27
N ALA A 77 25.66 -0.37 -28.46
CA ALA A 77 25.89 -1.18 -29.64
C ALA A 77 27.40 -1.18 -29.93
N TYR A 78 28.03 -2.35 -29.79
CA TYR A 78 29.39 -2.60 -30.26
C TYR A 78 29.33 -3.23 -31.66
#